data_AF-A0A950W7N2-F1
#
_entry.id   AF-A0A950W7N2-F1
#
_cell.length_a   1.000
_cell.length_b   1.000
_cell.length_c   1.000
_cell.angle_alpha   90.00
_cell.angle_beta   90.00
_cell.angle_gamma   90.00
#
_symmetry.space_group_name_H-M   'P 1'
#
loop_
_entity.id
_entity.type
_entity.pdbx_description
1 polymer ?
#
loop_
_entity_poly.entity_id
_entity_poly.type
_entity_poly.pdbx_seq_one_letter_code
_entity_poly.pdbx_strand_id
1 'polypeptide(L)'
;MHFPTAAFAPEPDQVHLEVESIIDELYGSHIGGSIEWIWDSRFFVSLIGRKQADSAGLETVGKAIEWLRDTARLLYPESRFAKKYRGLVTVMVAR
;
A
#
# COMPACT_ATOMS: atom_id res chain seq x y z
N MET A 1 29.22 20.07 -15.96
CA MET A 1 28.51 19.86 -14.68
C MET A 1 27.63 18.64 -14.85
N HIS A 2 27.92 17.54 -14.13
CA HIS A 2 27.05 16.37 -14.10
C HIS A 2 26.10 16.58 -12.93
N PHE A 3 24.83 16.86 -13.22
CA PHE A 3 23.81 16.82 -12.19
C PHE A 3 23.55 15.35 -11.85
N PRO A 4 23.52 14.96 -10.57
CA PRO A 4 23.03 13.64 -10.21
C PRO A 4 21.58 13.55 -10.68
N THR A 5 21.25 12.48 -11.42
CA THR A 5 19.86 12.15 -11.74
C THR A 5 19.13 11.99 -10.41
N ALA A 6 18.35 13.01 -10.04
CA ALA A 6 17.35 12.85 -9.00
C ALA A 6 16.48 11.69 -9.44
N ALA A 7 16.41 10.63 -8.62
CA ALA A 7 15.39 9.61 -8.80
C ALA A 7 14.05 10.37 -8.85
N PHE A 8 13.42 10.41 -10.02
CA PHE A 8 12.16 11.11 -10.20
C PHE A 8 11.20 10.52 -9.17
N ALA A 9 10.78 11.34 -8.20
CA ALA A 9 9.62 11.00 -7.41
C ALA A 9 8.47 10.75 -8.40
N PRO A 10 7.68 9.68 -8.24
CA PRO A 10 6.59 9.38 -9.17
C PRO A 10 5.71 10.61 -9.30
N GLU A 11 5.31 10.92 -10.54
CA GLU A 11 4.44 12.07 -10.78
C GLU A 11 3.15 11.90 -9.97
N PRO A 12 2.58 12.99 -9.43
CA PRO A 12 1.41 12.92 -8.54
C PRO A 12 0.24 12.11 -9.15
N ASP A 13 0.08 12.17 -10.48
CA ASP A 13 -0.94 11.41 -11.20
C ASP A 13 -0.68 9.89 -11.18
N GLN A 14 0.58 9.46 -11.20
CA GLN A 14 0.96 8.04 -11.12
C GLN A 14 0.65 7.46 -9.75
N VAL A 15 0.95 8.22 -8.69
CA VAL A 15 0.66 7.84 -7.31
C VAL A 15 -0.84 7.71 -7.09
N HIS A 16 -1.62 8.65 -7.61
CA HIS A 16 -3.08 8.61 -7.51
C HIS A 16 -3.66 7.34 -8.18
N LEU A 17 -3.22 7.04 -9.40
CA LEU A 17 -3.64 5.82 -10.12
C LEU A 17 -3.23 4.54 -9.37
N GLU A 18 -2.06 4.52 -8.72
CA GLU A 18 -1.64 3.36 -7.94
C GLU A 18 -2.50 3.18 -6.68
N VAL A 19 -2.85 4.27 -5.99
CA VAL A 19 -3.76 4.25 -4.84
C VAL A 19 -5.14 3.74 -5.25
N GLU A 20 -5.73 4.26 -6.32
CA GLU A 20 -7.04 3.80 -6.79
C GLU A 20 -7.01 2.32 -7.17
N SER A 21 -5.98 1.90 -7.92
CA SER A 21 -5.83 0.50 -8.33
C SER A 21 -5.73 -0.45 -7.14
N ILE A 22 -4.98 -0.12 -6.09
CA ILE A 22 -4.85 -1.02 -4.93
C ILE A 22 -6.15 -1.09 -4.12
N ILE A 23 -6.86 0.03 -3.96
CA ILE A 23 -8.13 0.07 -3.23
C ILE A 23 -9.22 -0.70 -3.97
N ASP A 24 -9.32 -0.55 -5.29
CA ASP A 24 -10.26 -1.30 -6.13
C ASP A 24 -10.01 -2.81 -6.06
N GLU A 25 -8.74 -3.23 -6.05
CA GLU A 25 -8.38 -4.64 -5.95
C GLU A 25 -8.68 -5.24 -4.57
N LEU A 26 -8.48 -4.48 -3.50
CA LEU A 26 -8.88 -4.85 -2.14
C LEU A 26 -10.40 -5.02 -2.08
N TYR A 27 -11.14 -4.02 -2.60
CA TYR A 27 -12.60 -4.04 -2.63
C TYR A 27 -13.15 -5.23 -3.42
N GLY A 28 -12.58 -5.52 -4.60
CA GLY A 28 -12.90 -6.71 -5.39
C GLY A 28 -12.56 -8.04 -4.70
N SER A 29 -11.80 -8.00 -3.61
CA SER A 29 -11.52 -9.15 -2.73
C SER A 29 -12.31 -9.14 -1.42
N HIS A 30 -13.31 -8.26 -1.30
CA HIS A 30 -14.12 -8.03 -0.10
C HIS A 30 -13.29 -7.61 1.12
N ILE A 31 -12.22 -6.86 0.89
CA ILE A 31 -11.38 -6.24 1.92
C ILE A 31 -11.53 -4.73 1.74
N GLY A 32 -11.96 -4.02 2.78
CA GLY A 32 -11.93 -2.57 2.80
C GLY A 32 -10.51 -2.08 3.06
N GLY A 33 -10.08 -1.05 2.35
CA GLY A 33 -8.84 -0.34 2.60
C GLY A 33 -9.09 1.17 2.55
N SER A 34 -8.34 1.94 3.32
CA SER A 34 -8.30 3.40 3.19
C SER A 34 -6.88 3.92 3.35
N ILE A 35 -6.61 5.04 2.68
CA ILE A 35 -5.45 5.89 2.89
C ILE A 35 -5.98 7.31 3.09
N GLU A 36 -5.67 7.91 4.22
CA GLU A 36 -6.13 9.24 4.60
C GLU A 36 -4.92 10.07 5.02
N TRP A 37 -4.79 11.28 4.49
CA TRP A 37 -3.80 12.22 5.02
C TRP A 37 -4.35 12.85 6.30
N ILE A 38 -3.60 12.70 7.40
CA ILE A 38 -3.93 13.29 8.69
C ILE A 38 -3.00 14.45 9.00
N TRP A 39 -3.50 15.42 9.76
CA TRP A 39 -2.85 16.69 10.07
C TRP A 39 -1.40 16.59 10.60
N ASP A 40 -1.01 15.44 11.16
CA ASP A 40 0.35 15.15 11.66
C ASP A 40 1.37 14.84 10.54
N SER A 41 1.14 15.36 9.33
CA SER A 41 1.98 15.07 8.15
C SER A 41 2.17 13.58 7.87
N ARG A 42 1.18 12.77 8.23
CA ARG A 42 1.21 11.30 8.10
C ARG A 42 0.02 10.83 7.29
N PHE A 43 0.18 9.68 6.67
CA PHE A 43 -0.87 8.92 6.04
C PHE A 43 -1.35 7.87 7.03
N PHE A 44 -2.58 8.02 7.47
CA PHE A 44 -3.27 6.97 8.19
C PHE A 44 -3.79 5.96 7.19
N VAL A 45 -3.39 4.70 7.37
CA VAL A 45 -3.87 3.58 6.56
C VAL A 45 -4.68 2.65 7.42
N SER A 46 -5.75 2.12 6.84
CA SER A 46 -6.56 1.10 7.50
C SER A 46 -6.90 -0.01 6.53
N LEU A 47 -7.03 -1.21 7.07
CA LEU A 47 -7.49 -2.37 6.33
C LEU A 47 -8.51 -3.11 7.20
N ILE A 48 -9.70 -3.32 6.66
CA ILE A 48 -10.84 -3.87 7.40
C ILE A 48 -11.49 -4.95 6.55
N GLY A 49 -11.61 -6.15 7.10
CA GLY A 49 -12.34 -7.26 6.46
C GLY A 49 -13.18 -8.02 7.48
N ARG A 50 -13.92 -9.02 7.01
CA ARG A 50 -14.86 -9.77 7.88
C ARG A 50 -14.25 -10.40 9.13
N LYS A 51 -12.95 -10.68 9.15
CA LYS A 51 -12.27 -11.44 10.22
C LYS A 51 -11.23 -10.65 10.99
N GLN A 52 -10.63 -9.63 10.39
CA GLN A 52 -9.47 -8.92 10.92
C GLN A 52 -9.55 -7.46 10.50
N ALA A 53 -8.88 -6.60 11.26
CA ALA A 53 -8.66 -5.21 10.91
C ALA A 53 -7.31 -4.77 11.47
N ASP A 54 -6.61 -3.90 10.75
CA ASP A 54 -5.35 -3.32 11.20
C ASP A 54 -5.20 -1.89 10.65
N SER A 55 -4.33 -1.08 11.27
CA SER A 55 -4.07 0.29 10.84
C SER A 55 -2.68 0.77 11.25
N ALA A 56 -2.13 1.73 10.50
CA ALA A 56 -0.84 2.33 10.79
C ALA A 56 -0.78 3.81 10.37
N GLY A 57 0.14 4.56 10.97
CA GLY A 57 0.51 5.92 10.53
C GLY A 57 1.86 5.90 9.82
N LEU A 58 1.91 6.38 8.57
CA LEU A 58 3.08 6.26 7.70
C LEU A 58 3.47 7.61 7.08
N GLU A 59 4.75 7.83 6.86
CA GLU A 59 5.27 9.14 6.44
C GLU A 59 5.02 9.46 4.95
N THR A 60 4.77 8.43 4.14
CA THR A 60 4.59 8.60 2.70
C THR A 60 3.46 7.71 2.18
N VAL A 61 2.83 8.14 1.10
CA VAL A 61 1.81 7.36 0.41
C VAL A 61 2.37 6.06 -0.19
N GLY A 62 3.64 6.04 -0.63
CA GLY A 62 4.30 4.82 -1.09
C GLY A 62 4.41 3.77 0.01
N LYS A 63 4.86 4.17 1.21
CA LYS A 63 4.86 3.29 2.40
C LYS A 63 3.44 2.82 2.74
N ALA A 64 2.43 3.69 2.60
CA ALA A 64 1.03 3.34 2.81
C ALA A 64 0.52 2.26 1.85
N ILE A 65 0.85 2.37 0.56
CA ILE A 65 0.52 1.37 -0.46
C ILE A 65 1.22 0.04 -0.17
N GLU A 66 2.52 0.07 0.14
CA GLU A 66 3.28 -1.12 0.52
C GLU A 66 2.66 -1.82 1.74
N TRP A 67 2.32 -1.04 2.77
CA TRP A 67 1.69 -1.56 3.98
C TRP A 67 0.33 -2.22 3.68
N LEU A 68 -0.53 -1.60 2.88
CA LEU A 68 -1.79 -2.23 2.46
C LEU A 68 -1.55 -3.56 1.76
N ARG A 69 -0.55 -3.61 0.87
CA ARG A 69 -0.22 -4.79 0.06
C ARG A 69 0.26 -5.94 0.95
N ASP A 70 1.18 -5.66 1.86
CA ASP A 70 1.79 -6.67 2.73
C ASP A 70 0.84 -7.13 3.83
N THR A 71 0.13 -6.20 4.47
CA THR A 71 -0.85 -6.52 5.51
C THR A 71 -2.03 -7.31 4.93
N ALA A 72 -2.52 -6.97 3.74
CA ALA A 72 -3.57 -7.76 3.07
C ALA A 72 -3.11 -9.20 2.79
N ARG A 73 -1.85 -9.39 2.38
CA ARG A 73 -1.28 -10.73 2.15
C ARG A 73 -1.17 -11.53 3.43
N LEU A 74 -0.77 -10.89 4.52
CA LEU A 74 -0.60 -11.53 5.82
C LEU A 74 -1.95 -11.94 6.45
N LEU A 75 -2.90 -11.00 6.48
CA LEU A 75 -4.16 -11.19 7.21
C LEU A 75 -5.23 -11.93 6.39
N TYR A 76 -5.16 -11.88 5.06
CA TYR A 76 -6.12 -12.51 4.15
C TYR A 76 -5.41 -13.36 3.09
N PRO A 77 -4.61 -14.37 3.48
CA PRO A 77 -3.75 -15.14 2.58
C PRO A 77 -4.53 -15.91 1.50
N GLU A 78 -5.82 -16.16 1.72
CA GLU A 78 -6.71 -16.86 0.80
C GLU A 78 -7.50 -15.94 -0.13
N SER A 79 -7.42 -14.63 0.05
CA SER A 79 -8.08 -13.64 -0.80
C SER A 79 -7.51 -13.64 -2.23
N ARG A 80 -8.32 -13.20 -3.20
CA ARG A 80 -7.86 -13.01 -4.58
C ARG A 80 -6.72 -11.99 -4.64
N PHE A 81 -6.81 -10.93 -3.84
CA PHE A 81 -5.74 -9.96 -3.64
C PHE A 81 -4.42 -10.63 -3.25
N ALA A 82 -4.39 -11.37 -2.13
CA ALA A 82 -3.16 -12.01 -1.67
C ALA A 82 -2.59 -13.01 -2.68
N LYS A 83 -3.44 -13.73 -3.42
CA LYS A 83 -3.03 -14.66 -4.48
C LYS A 83 -2.40 -13.94 -5.67
N LYS A 84 -2.89 -12.77 -6.06
CA LYS A 84 -2.30 -11.92 -7.11
C LYS A 84 -0.91 -11.42 -6.72
N TYR A 85 -0.73 -11.00 -5.47
CA TYR A 85 0.52 -10.42 -4.97
C TYR A 85 1.50 -11.44 -4.36
N ARG A 86 1.14 -12.73 -4.26
CA ARG A 86 1.99 -13.79 -3.69
C ARG A 86 3.31 -13.99 -4.44
N GLY A 87 3.36 -13.67 -5.74
CA GLY A 87 4.55 -13.82 -6.60
C GLY A 87 5.54 -12.65 -6.54
N LEU A 88 5.17 -11.53 -5.90
CA LEU A 88 6.03 -10.36 -5.74
C LEU A 88 6.67 -10.43 -4.34
N VAL A 89 7.75 -11.19 -4.22
CA VAL A 89 8.60 -11.17 -3.02
C VAL A 89 9.65 -10.07 -3.23
N THR A 90 9.35 -8.85 -2.76
CA THR A 90 10.42 -7.92 -2.43
C THR A 90 11.06 -8.47 -1.15
N VAL A 91 12.24 -9.08 -1.32
CA VAL A 91 13.08 -9.48 -0.20
C VAL A 91 13.52 -8.20 0.51
N MET A 92 12.82 -7.79 1.58
CA MET A 92 13.41 -6.86 2.54
C MET A 92 14.53 -7.60 3.26
N VAL A 93 15.75 -7.45 2.75
CA VAL A 93 16.97 -7.73 3.51
C VAL A 93 17.03 -6.68 4.62
N ALA A 94 16.77 -7.09 5.85
CA ALA A 94 17.10 -6.30 7.02
C ALA A 94 18.61 -6.05 7.06
N ARG A 95 19.03 -4.79 7.18
CA ARG A 95 20.35 -4.37 7.64
C ARG A 95 20.18 -3.35 8.75
#